data_AF-A0A2V9VBE2-F1
#
_entry.id   AF-A0A2V9VBE2-F1
#
_cell.length_a   1.000
_cell.length_b   1.000
_cell.length_c   1.000
_cell.angle_alpha   90.00
_cell.angle_beta   90.00
_cell.angle_gamma   90.00
#
_symmetry.space_group_name_H-M   'P 1'
#
loop_
_entity.id
_entity.type
_entity.pdbx_description
1 polymer ?
#
loop_
_entity_poly.entity_id
_entity_poly.type
_entity_poly.pdbx_seq_one_letter_code
_entity_poly.pdbx_strand_id
1 'polypeptide(L)'
;MARQQRQKAKATHSAHKIITNEDIPKSPRSASQATSDSSSADGSISTPDQKYQDSSSSSAGNNLMTAEQWKAQIQAQQDAIASLQSQIDKLNASIHFVEANRYYNGVQYNQHQLKKQEQVQQMQKQLEEQKKKLEDMQEGARKAGFGNAVYEP
;
A
#
# COMPACT_ATOMS: atom_id res chain seq x y z
N MET A 1 13.34 45.36 48.98
CA MET A 1 12.17 44.70 48.35
C MET A 1 12.71 43.48 47.61
N ALA A 2 12.67 42.23 48.07
CA ALA A 2 11.61 41.33 48.55
C ALA A 2 10.73 40.70 47.44
N ARG A 3 10.79 39.35 47.38
CA ARG A 3 10.00 38.35 46.62
C ARG A 3 10.43 38.16 45.14
N GLN A 4 10.62 36.96 44.60
CA GLN A 4 9.95 35.69 44.90
C GLN A 4 10.77 34.50 44.38
N GLN A 5 10.79 33.42 45.18
CA GLN A 5 11.30 32.09 44.84
C GLN A 5 10.35 31.34 43.88
N ARG A 6 10.84 30.18 43.40
CA ARG A 6 10.13 28.99 42.88
C ARG A 6 9.70 29.10 41.40
N GLN A 7 9.87 28.10 40.53
CA GLN A 7 9.97 26.65 40.70
C GLN A 7 10.83 26.01 39.59
N LYS A 8 11.52 24.92 39.95
CA LYS A 8 11.95 23.86 39.05
C LYS A 8 10.69 23.17 38.50
N ALA A 9 10.51 23.15 37.18
CA ALA A 9 9.54 22.27 36.53
C ALA A 9 10.32 21.20 35.76
N LYS A 10 10.31 20.00 36.33
CA LYS A 10 10.75 18.73 35.75
C LYS A 10 9.77 18.40 34.63
N ALA A 11 10.18 18.53 33.37
CA ALA A 11 9.42 18.01 32.24
C ALA A 11 9.63 16.50 32.18
N THR A 12 8.71 15.76 32.79
CA THR A 12 8.47 14.34 32.50
C THR A 12 7.52 14.27 31.32
N HIS A 13 7.99 14.03 30.09
CA HIS A 13 7.09 13.62 29.01
C HIS A 13 7.72 12.58 28.07
N SER A 14 7.08 11.40 28.13
CA SER A 14 7.00 10.30 27.18
C SER A 14 8.27 9.61 26.72
N ALA A 15 8.46 8.40 27.27
CA ALA A 15 9.24 7.33 26.66
C ALA A 15 8.89 7.20 25.16
N HIS A 16 9.91 7.30 24.31
CA HIS A 16 9.82 6.95 22.91
C HIS A 16 9.39 5.49 22.80
N LYS A 17 8.14 5.23 22.39
CA LYS A 17 7.73 3.89 22.00
C LYS A 17 8.31 3.59 20.64
N ILE A 18 9.43 2.87 20.63
CA ILE A 18 9.95 2.17 19.47
C ILE A 18 8.90 1.12 19.12
N ILE A 19 8.18 1.32 18.01
CA ILE A 19 7.32 0.28 17.44
C ILE A 19 8.25 -0.61 16.61
N THR A 20 8.83 -1.60 17.28
CA THR A 20 9.46 -2.76 16.62
C THR A 20 8.31 -3.67 16.15
N ASN A 21 8.47 -4.31 14.99
CA ASN A 21 7.49 -5.21 14.34
C ASN A 21 7.19 -6.51 15.12
N GLU A 22 6.85 -6.41 16.41
CA GLU A 22 6.55 -7.55 17.29
C GLU A 22 5.06 -7.68 17.63
N ASP A 23 4.20 -6.74 17.19
CA ASP A 23 2.74 -6.84 17.38
C ASP A 23 2.04 -7.37 16.12
N ILE A 24 2.37 -8.62 15.77
CA ILE A 24 1.56 -9.41 14.83
C ILE A 24 0.78 -10.39 15.70
N PRO A 25 -0.56 -10.30 15.82
CA PRO A 25 -1.32 -11.29 16.56
C PRO A 25 -1.13 -12.66 15.90
N LYS A 26 -0.45 -13.56 16.62
CA LYS A 26 -0.38 -14.99 16.30
C LYS A 26 -1.81 -15.54 16.31
N SER A 27 -2.24 -16.03 15.15
CA SER A 27 -3.47 -16.80 14.97
C SER A 27 -3.65 -17.84 16.08
N PRO A 28 -4.80 -17.89 16.79
CA PRO A 28 -5.06 -18.99 17.71
C PRO A 28 -5.44 -20.23 16.91
N ARG A 29 -4.43 -21.07 16.65
CA ARG A 29 -4.57 -22.48 16.37
C ARG A 29 -5.14 -23.18 17.60
N SER A 30 -6.32 -23.75 17.43
CA SER A 30 -7.04 -24.77 18.21
C SER A 30 -6.53 -25.10 19.62
N ALA A 31 -7.38 -24.84 20.62
CA ALA A 31 -7.47 -25.64 21.83
C ALA A 31 -8.90 -26.19 21.95
N SER A 32 -9.01 -27.50 21.80
CA SER A 32 -10.20 -28.28 22.07
C SER A 32 -10.52 -28.30 23.58
N GLN A 33 -11.80 -28.43 23.89
CA GLN A 33 -12.38 -29.34 24.90
C GLN A 33 -13.18 -28.71 26.06
N ALA A 34 -14.49 -28.98 25.96
CA ALA A 34 -15.48 -29.28 27.00
C ALA A 34 -15.86 -28.20 28.02
N THR A 35 -17.16 -27.85 28.04
CA THR A 35 -18.10 -28.40 29.02
C THR A 35 -19.54 -28.29 28.52
N SER A 36 -20.29 -29.36 28.73
CA SER A 36 -21.72 -29.48 28.48
C SER A 36 -22.51 -28.62 29.47
N ASP A 37 -23.55 -27.92 29.01
CA ASP A 37 -24.79 -27.76 29.76
C ASP A 37 -25.97 -27.55 28.81
N SER A 38 -27.12 -28.04 29.24
CA SER A 38 -28.29 -28.35 28.43
C SER A 38 -29.27 -27.18 28.35
N SER A 39 -29.93 -26.99 27.22
CA SER A 39 -31.35 -26.61 27.16
C SER A 39 -31.91 -26.82 25.76
N SER A 40 -33.02 -27.57 25.70
CA SER A 40 -33.79 -27.96 24.52
C SER A 40 -34.87 -26.93 24.14
N ALA A 41 -35.51 -27.20 23.00
CA ALA A 41 -36.72 -26.60 22.42
C ALA A 41 -36.51 -25.30 21.63
N ASP A 42 -37.18 -25.00 20.53
CA ASP A 42 -38.09 -25.69 19.59
C ASP A 42 -38.29 -24.65 18.46
N GLY A 43 -38.45 -25.07 17.21
CA GLY A 43 -38.66 -24.12 16.12
C GLY A 43 -38.31 -24.62 14.73
N SER A 44 -39.00 -25.68 14.30
CA SER A 44 -39.06 -26.12 12.90
C SER A 44 -39.75 -25.07 12.02
N ILE A 45 -39.10 -24.65 10.94
CA ILE A 45 -39.74 -24.51 9.63
C ILE A 45 -38.69 -24.73 8.53
N SER A 46 -38.87 -25.84 7.83
CA SER A 46 -38.22 -26.12 6.55
C SER A 46 -39.21 -25.73 5.45
N THR A 47 -38.77 -24.92 4.49
CA THR A 47 -39.14 -25.10 3.07
C THR A 47 -38.02 -24.59 2.16
N PRO A 48 -37.91 -25.16 0.94
CA PRO A 48 -36.64 -25.30 0.23
C PRO A 48 -36.53 -24.47 -1.07
N ASP A 49 -35.32 -24.48 -1.63
CA ASP A 49 -34.98 -24.28 -3.06
C ASP A 49 -34.92 -22.85 -3.63
N GLN A 50 -33.68 -22.33 -3.77
CA GLN A 50 -33.10 -21.74 -4.99
C GLN A 50 -31.65 -21.31 -4.66
N LYS A 51 -30.66 -22.20 -4.81
CA LYS A 51 -29.83 -22.46 -6.00
C LYS A 51 -28.95 -21.29 -6.44
N TYR A 52 -27.66 -21.63 -6.53
CA TYR A 52 -26.50 -20.89 -7.07
C TYR A 52 -25.80 -19.90 -6.14
N GLN A 53 -25.20 -20.42 -5.07
CA GLN A 53 -23.81 -20.07 -4.79
C GLN A 53 -22.96 -21.34 -4.88
N ASP A 54 -22.76 -21.77 -6.13
CA ASP A 54 -21.57 -22.52 -6.48
C ASP A 54 -20.38 -21.57 -6.34
N SER A 55 -19.62 -21.77 -5.27
CA SER A 55 -18.16 -21.71 -5.29
C SER A 55 -17.67 -22.26 -3.96
N SER A 56 -17.87 -23.57 -3.83
CA SER A 56 -17.01 -24.42 -3.02
C SER A 56 -15.55 -24.17 -3.39
N SER A 57 -14.76 -23.66 -2.45
CA SER A 57 -13.56 -24.36 -1.97
C SER A 57 -12.87 -23.54 -0.89
N SER A 58 -13.19 -23.87 0.34
CA SER A 58 -12.20 -23.85 1.40
C SER A 58 -11.08 -24.82 1.00
N SER A 59 -9.95 -24.30 0.52
CA SER A 59 -8.70 -25.04 0.55
C SER A 59 -7.58 -24.10 0.96
N ALA A 60 -7.47 -23.93 2.28
CA ALA A 60 -6.25 -23.57 2.94
C ALA A 60 -5.19 -24.64 2.59
N GLY A 61 -4.45 -24.43 1.50
CA GLY A 61 -3.44 -25.40 1.10
C GLY A 61 -3.00 -25.35 -0.36
N ASN A 62 -2.87 -24.18 -0.97
CA ASN A 62 -1.95 -23.87 -2.06
C ASN A 62 -2.03 -22.35 -2.29
N ASN A 63 -0.93 -21.61 -2.15
CA ASN A 63 -0.87 -20.15 -2.30
C ASN A 63 -1.07 -19.70 -3.77
N LEU A 64 -2.15 -20.11 -4.43
CA LEU A 64 -2.51 -19.55 -5.73
C LEU A 64 -3.39 -18.32 -5.50
N MET A 65 -2.88 -17.15 -5.90
CA MET A 65 -3.65 -15.92 -5.90
C MET A 65 -4.92 -16.09 -6.74
N THR A 66 -6.06 -15.62 -6.24
CA THR A 66 -7.33 -15.67 -6.98
C THR A 66 -7.33 -14.64 -8.12
N ALA A 67 -8.24 -14.81 -9.09
CA ALA A 67 -8.40 -13.86 -10.20
C ALA A 67 -8.63 -12.42 -9.70
N GLU A 68 -9.47 -12.25 -8.67
CA GLU A 68 -9.76 -10.95 -8.07
C GLU A 68 -8.53 -10.34 -7.41
N GLN A 69 -7.69 -11.15 -6.75
CA GLN A 69 -6.45 -10.68 -6.14
C GLN A 69 -5.44 -10.22 -7.20
N TRP A 70 -5.33 -10.95 -8.32
CA TRP A 70 -4.52 -10.52 -9.47
C TRP A 70 -5.00 -9.19 -10.03
N LYS A 71 -6.32 -9.06 -10.28
CA LYS A 71 -6.92 -7.80 -10.77
C LYS A 71 -6.64 -6.64 -9.82
N ALA A 72 -6.84 -6.82 -8.52
CA ALA A 72 -6.58 -5.79 -7.51
C ALA A 72 -5.10 -5.36 -7.47
N GLN A 73 -4.16 -6.31 -7.53
CA GLN A 73 -2.73 -5.96 -7.55
C GLN A 73 -2.30 -5.24 -8.82
N ILE A 74 -2.80 -5.69 -9.98
CA ILE A 74 -2.50 -5.07 -11.27
C ILE A 74 -3.06 -3.65 -11.32
N GLN A 75 -4.29 -3.44 -10.85
CA GLN A 75 -4.88 -2.11 -10.77
C GLN A 75 -4.07 -1.20 -9.83
N ALA A 76 -3.74 -1.66 -8.62
CA ALA A 76 -2.94 -0.88 -7.69
C ALA A 76 -1.55 -0.51 -8.27
N GLN A 77 -0.95 -1.40 -9.06
CA GLN A 77 0.31 -1.11 -9.73
C GLN A 77 0.15 -0.09 -10.87
N GLN A 78 -0.94 -0.14 -11.64
CA GLN A 78 -1.25 0.86 -12.66
C GLN A 78 -1.45 2.24 -12.02
N ASP A 79 -2.18 2.31 -10.90
CA ASP A 79 -2.39 3.56 -10.17
C ASP A 79 -1.07 4.14 -9.63
N ALA A 80 -0.17 3.27 -9.15
CA ALA A 80 1.17 3.67 -8.72
C ALA A 80 1.99 4.25 -9.88
N ILE A 81 1.94 3.62 -11.06
CA ILE A 81 2.60 4.13 -12.28
C ILE A 81 2.01 5.49 -12.70
N ALA A 82 0.69 5.62 -12.71
CA ALA A 82 0.01 6.87 -13.07
C ALA A 82 0.37 8.01 -12.10
N SER A 83 0.41 7.71 -10.79
CA SER A 83 0.84 8.66 -9.77
C SER A 83 2.31 9.09 -9.98
N LEU A 84 3.20 8.14 -10.26
CA LEU A 84 4.62 8.44 -10.50
C LEU A 84 4.81 9.29 -11.78
N GLN A 85 4.09 8.96 -12.85
CA GLN A 85 4.09 9.75 -14.09
C GLN A 85 3.63 11.18 -13.83
N SER A 86 2.52 11.36 -13.10
CA SER A 86 2.03 12.70 -12.74
C SER A 86 3.05 13.51 -11.93
N GLN A 87 3.78 12.86 -11.02
CA GLN A 87 4.84 13.51 -10.24
C GLN A 87 6.01 13.92 -11.14
N ILE A 88 6.41 13.07 -12.08
CA ILE A 88 7.45 13.39 -13.09
C ILE A 88 7.01 14.61 -13.90
N ASP A 89 5.78 14.62 -14.40
CA ASP A 89 5.26 15.69 -15.25
C ASP A 89 5.22 17.02 -14.48
N LYS A 90 4.76 17.00 -13.22
CA LYS A 90 4.76 18.18 -12.34
C LYS A 90 6.17 18.69 -12.06
N LEU A 91 7.12 17.80 -11.79
CA LEU A 91 8.49 18.19 -11.51
C LEU A 91 9.14 18.78 -12.76
N ASN A 92 8.98 18.13 -13.92
CA ASN A 92 9.45 18.63 -15.22
C ASN A 92 8.87 20.00 -15.56
N ALA A 93 7.55 20.17 -15.39
CA ALA A 93 6.90 21.46 -15.62
C ALA A 93 7.40 22.58 -14.70
N SER A 94 8.06 22.24 -13.58
CA SER A 94 8.67 23.21 -12.66
C SER A 94 10.11 23.59 -13.01
N ILE A 95 10.74 22.89 -13.98
CA ILE A 95 12.13 23.11 -14.36
C ILE A 95 12.21 24.27 -15.36
N HIS A 96 12.89 25.33 -14.97
CA HIS A 96 13.09 26.50 -15.82
C HIS A 96 14.48 27.06 -15.64
N PHE A 97 15.29 27.09 -16.71
CA PHE A 97 16.61 27.69 -16.68
C PHE A 97 16.54 29.18 -17.01
N VAL A 98 17.38 29.98 -16.33
CA VAL A 98 17.55 31.40 -16.62
C VAL A 98 18.99 31.68 -17.01
N GLU A 99 19.24 32.78 -17.71
CA GLU A 99 20.62 33.23 -17.94
C GLU A 99 21.31 33.54 -16.60
N ALA A 100 22.53 33.02 -16.43
CA ALA A 100 23.27 33.09 -15.17
C ALA A 100 23.46 34.52 -14.63
N ASN A 101 23.62 35.50 -15.53
CA ASN A 101 23.86 36.91 -15.19
C ASN A 101 22.59 37.76 -15.14
N ARG A 102 21.41 37.19 -15.44
CA ARG A 102 20.16 37.95 -15.48
C ARG A 102 19.66 38.34 -14.08
N TYR A 103 20.04 37.57 -13.06
CA TYR A 103 19.69 37.82 -11.65
C TYR A 103 20.91 37.60 -10.76
N TYR A 104 20.94 38.27 -9.61
CA TYR A 104 22.03 38.16 -8.62
C TYR A 104 22.34 36.71 -8.20
N ASN A 105 21.33 35.84 -8.20
CA ASN A 105 21.43 34.43 -7.83
C ASN A 105 21.15 33.45 -9.00
N GLY A 106 21.25 33.89 -10.25
CA GLY A 106 20.90 33.08 -11.42
C GLY A 106 21.64 31.74 -11.51
N VAL A 107 22.95 31.74 -11.18
CA VAL A 107 23.75 30.51 -11.11
C VAL A 107 23.20 29.53 -10.08
N GLN A 108 22.95 30.00 -8.84
CA GLN A 108 22.44 29.14 -7.77
C GLN A 108 21.06 28.58 -8.13
N TYR A 109 20.18 29.41 -8.68
CA TYR A 109 18.88 28.98 -9.16
C TYR A 109 18.99 27.87 -10.19
N ASN A 110 19.86 28.01 -11.20
CA ASN A 110 20.10 26.97 -12.20
C ASN A 110 20.67 25.67 -11.60
N GLN A 111 21.51 25.75 -10.57
CA GLN A 111 21.97 24.55 -9.85
C GLN A 111 20.79 23.80 -9.21
N HIS A 112 19.77 24.50 -8.69
CA HIS A 112 18.56 23.86 -8.20
C HIS A 112 17.74 23.21 -9.32
N GLN A 113 17.70 23.83 -10.51
CA GLN A 113 17.02 23.24 -11.67
C GLN A 113 17.72 21.96 -12.15
N LEU A 114 19.05 21.93 -12.15
CA LEU A 114 19.82 20.73 -12.45
C LEU A 114 19.50 19.59 -11.48
N LYS A 115 19.44 19.87 -10.18
CA LYS A 115 19.05 18.85 -9.17
C LYS A 115 17.65 18.29 -9.42
N LYS A 116 16.69 19.14 -9.79
CA LYS A 116 15.34 18.68 -10.19
C LYS A 116 15.39 17.78 -11.42
N GLN A 117 16.22 18.13 -12.40
CA GLN A 117 16.40 17.33 -13.61
C GLN A 117 17.01 15.95 -13.30
N GLU A 118 18.01 15.88 -12.41
CA GLU A 118 18.57 14.61 -11.91
C GLU A 118 17.50 13.78 -11.21
N GLN A 119 16.67 14.40 -10.37
CA GLN A 119 15.56 13.73 -9.71
C GLN A 119 14.53 13.17 -10.71
N VAL A 120 14.19 13.92 -11.77
CA VAL A 120 13.33 13.43 -12.86
C VAL A 120 13.93 12.18 -13.50
N GLN A 121 15.23 12.18 -13.81
CA GLN A 121 15.89 11.01 -14.42
C GLN A 121 15.84 9.79 -13.51
N GLN A 122 16.00 9.97 -12.19
CA GLN A 122 15.86 8.89 -11.22
C GLN A 122 14.42 8.35 -11.19
N MET A 123 13.42 9.24 -11.17
CA MET A 123 12.02 8.84 -11.20
C MET A 123 11.63 8.15 -12.50
N GLN A 124 12.20 8.54 -13.65
CA GLN A 124 11.99 7.87 -14.92
C GLN A 124 12.49 6.43 -14.89
N LYS A 125 13.67 6.18 -14.31
CA LYS A 125 14.18 4.80 -14.10
C LYS A 125 13.24 3.98 -13.23
N GLN A 126 12.76 4.55 -12.12
CA GLN A 126 11.76 3.89 -11.26
C GLN A 126 10.46 3.60 -12.01
N LEU A 127 10.05 4.48 -12.92
CA LEU A 127 8.86 4.29 -13.73
C LEU A 127 9.00 3.13 -14.71
N GLU A 128 10.17 2.98 -15.35
CA GLU A 128 10.49 1.83 -16.19
C GLU A 128 10.47 0.52 -15.39
N GLU A 129 11.07 0.51 -14.20
CA GLU A 129 11.04 -0.64 -13.29
C GLU A 129 9.60 -1.03 -12.90
N GLN A 130 8.75 -0.05 -12.58
CA GLN A 130 7.36 -0.29 -12.23
C GLN A 130 6.54 -0.81 -13.42
N LYS A 131 6.79 -0.30 -14.63
CA LYS A 131 6.17 -0.82 -15.85
C LYS A 131 6.57 -2.27 -16.09
N LYS A 132 7.86 -2.59 -15.96
CA LYS A 132 8.33 -3.98 -16.07
C LYS A 132 7.67 -4.90 -15.04
N LYS A 133 7.56 -4.44 -13.78
CA LYS A 133 6.85 -5.20 -12.74
C LYS A 133 5.37 -5.43 -13.09
N LEU A 134 4.70 -4.43 -13.67
CA LEU A 134 3.33 -4.59 -14.15
C LEU A 134 3.24 -5.66 -15.24
N GLU A 135 4.15 -5.65 -16.21
CA GLU A 135 4.23 -6.66 -17.26
C GLU A 135 4.45 -8.06 -16.68
N ASP A 136 5.37 -8.22 -15.72
CA ASP A 136 5.64 -9.49 -15.04
C ASP A 136 4.39 -10.01 -14.29
N MET A 137 3.66 -9.13 -13.60
CA MET A 137 2.40 -9.51 -12.92
C MET A 137 1.32 -9.92 -13.92
N GLN A 138 1.19 -9.19 -15.02
CA GLN A 138 0.26 -9.52 -16.08
C GLN A 138 0.60 -10.85 -16.77
N GLU A 139 1.87 -11.13 -16.98
CA GLU A 139 2.33 -12.42 -17.52
C GLU A 139 2.11 -13.55 -16.51
N GLY A 140 2.35 -13.30 -15.22
CA GLY A 140 2.05 -14.22 -14.12
C GLY A 140 0.56 -14.59 -14.08
N ALA A 141 -0.32 -13.60 -14.16
CA ALA A 141 -1.78 -13.80 -14.24
C ALA A 141 -2.17 -14.61 -15.49
N ARG A 142 -1.53 -14.34 -16.65
CA ARG A 142 -1.75 -15.11 -17.89
C ARG A 142 -1.32 -16.57 -17.72
N LYS A 143 -0.15 -16.83 -17.15
CA LYS A 143 0.38 -18.18 -16.88
C LYS A 143 -0.50 -18.96 -15.88
N ALA A 144 -1.12 -18.25 -14.93
CA ALA A 144 -2.06 -18.81 -13.98
C ALA A 144 -3.46 -19.08 -14.57
N GLY A 145 -3.69 -18.79 -15.85
CA GLY A 145 -4.98 -19.01 -16.52
C GLY A 145 -5.98 -17.87 -16.37
N PHE A 146 -5.61 -16.77 -15.70
CA PHE A 146 -6.47 -15.59 -15.48
C PHE A 146 -6.27 -14.49 -16.53
N GLY A 147 -5.53 -14.77 -17.60
CA GLY A 147 -5.13 -13.78 -18.60
C GLY A 147 -6.27 -13.06 -19.32
N ASN A 148 -7.48 -13.63 -19.36
CA ASN A 148 -8.65 -12.97 -19.97
C ASN A 148 -9.47 -12.18 -18.93
N ALA A 149 -9.66 -12.71 -17.72
CA ALA A 149 -10.48 -12.08 -16.66
C ALA A 149 -9.83 -10.83 -16.03
N VAL A 150 -8.51 -10.69 -16.16
CA VAL A 150 -7.74 -9.57 -15.59
C VAL A 150 -7.59 -8.40 -16.57
N TYR A 151 -7.80 -8.65 -17.87
CA TYR A 151 -7.61 -7.67 -18.94
C TYR A 151 -8.92 -7.01 -19.42
N GLU A 152 -10.08 -7.50 -18.99
CA GLU A 152 -11.35 -6.85 -19.26
C GLU A 152 -11.54 -5.63 -18.31
N PRO A 153 -11.64 -4.40 -18.87
CA PRO A 153 -11.76 -3.16 -18.10
C PRO A 153 -13.10 -3.08 -17.33
#